data_AF-A0A3M1N3R1-F1
#
_entry.id   AF-A0A3M1N3R1-F1
#
_cell.length_a   1.000
_cell.length_b   1.000
_cell.length_c   1.000
_cell.angle_alpha   90.00
_cell.angle_beta   90.00
_cell.angle_gamma   90.00
#
_symmetry.space_group_name_H-M   'P 1'
#
loop_
_entity.id
_entity.type
_entity.pdbx_description
1 polymer ?
#
loop_
_entity_poly.entity_id
_entity_poly.type
_entity_poly.pdbx_seq_one_letter_code
_entity_poly.pdbx_strand_id
1 'polypeptide(L)'
;MPRYDYRCSACGMVFEAHHGFDEPAPLCPSCGGPVKRLIKQAAPMLRGMAAPVSKYATKEELRAKWAEETPKLRKKLADKLGEERVLKNAPTLRDTF
;
A
#
# COMPACT_ATOMS: atom_id res chain seq x y z
N MET A 1 -18.82 -13.35 12.17
CA MET A 1 -18.54 -13.83 10.81
C MET A 1 -18.09 -12.66 9.93
N PRO A 2 -17.00 -12.76 9.15
CA PRO A 2 -16.67 -11.75 8.14
C PRO A 2 -17.76 -11.67 7.06
N ARG A 3 -17.90 -10.48 6.45
CA ARG A 3 -18.78 -10.25 5.31
C ARG A 3 -17.97 -10.21 4.03
N TYR A 4 -18.49 -10.85 2.99
CA TYR A 4 -17.89 -10.83 1.65
C TYR A 4 -18.91 -10.39 0.63
N ASP A 5 -18.44 -9.63 -0.36
CA ASP A 5 -19.18 -9.33 -1.56
C ASP A 5 -19.15 -10.54 -2.50
N TYR A 6 -20.30 -10.93 -3.04
CA TYR A 6 -20.46 -11.99 -4.04
C TYR A 6 -21.12 -11.45 -5.30
N ARG A 7 -20.75 -12.00 -6.45
CA ARG A 7 -21.38 -11.76 -7.74
C ARG A 7 -21.91 -13.06 -8.32
N CYS A 8 -23.20 -13.10 -8.65
CA CYS A 8 -23.77 -14.24 -9.37
C CYS A 8 -23.29 -14.26 -10.83
N SER A 9 -22.89 -15.43 -11.32
CA SER A 9 -22.48 -15.59 -12.72
C SER A 9 -23.68 -15.70 -13.68
N ALA A 10 -24.86 -16.08 -13.18
CA ALA A 10 -26.07 -16.25 -13.99
C ALA A 10 -26.88 -14.95 -14.14
N CYS A 11 -27.18 -14.26 -13.04
CA CYS A 11 -27.99 -13.03 -13.08
C CYS A 11 -27.18 -11.73 -12.91
N GLY A 12 -25.87 -11.81 -12.65
CA GLY A 12 -25.00 -10.65 -12.48
C GLY A 12 -25.19 -9.84 -11.18
N MET A 13 -26.15 -10.24 -10.34
CA MET A 13 -26.46 -9.57 -9.07
C MET A 13 -25.27 -9.60 -8.12
N VAL A 14 -24.99 -8.46 -7.50
CA VAL A 14 -23.97 -8.31 -6.44
C VAL A 14 -24.68 -8.21 -5.10
N PHE A 15 -24.28 -9.04 -4.14
CA PHE A 15 -24.85 -9.05 -2.79
C PHE A 15 -23.77 -9.31 -1.73
N GLU A 16 -24.05 -8.93 -0.50
CA GLU A 16 -23.16 -9.13 0.65
C GLU A 16 -23.69 -10.28 1.51
N ALA A 17 -22.81 -11.21 1.91
CA ALA A 17 -23.18 -12.33 2.77
C ALA A 17 -22.13 -12.57 3.86
N HIS A 18 -22.61 -12.95 5.05
CA HIS A 18 -21.77 -13.51 6.11
C HIS A 18 -21.33 -14.91 5.72
N HIS A 19 -20.03 -15.18 5.73
CA HIS A 19 -19.51 -16.48 5.31
C HIS A 19 -18.24 -16.81 6.10
N GLY A 20 -18.25 -17.94 6.80
CA GLY A 20 -17.07 -18.49 7.46
C GLY A 20 -15.95 -18.83 6.47
N PHE A 21 -14.72 -18.97 6.97
CA PHE A 21 -13.60 -19.37 6.11
C PHE A 21 -13.72 -20.82 5.61
N ASP A 22 -14.41 -21.67 6.37
CA ASP A 22 -14.55 -23.12 6.13
C ASP A 22 -15.95 -23.51 5.61
N GLU A 23 -16.83 -22.54 5.36
CA GLU A 23 -18.19 -22.81 4.86
C GLU A 23 -18.23 -22.93 3.33
N PRO A 24 -19.24 -23.64 2.76
CA PRO A 24 -19.49 -23.65 1.33
C PRO A 24 -20.05 -22.30 0.85
N ALA A 25 -19.72 -21.91 -0.38
CA ALA A 25 -20.16 -20.63 -0.93
C ALA A 25 -21.70 -20.51 -0.97
N PRO A 26 -22.29 -19.35 -0.62
CA PRO A 26 -23.73 -19.18 -0.61
C PRO A 26 -24.30 -19.22 -2.03
N LEU A 27 -25.51 -19.77 -2.20
CA LEU A 27 -26.22 -19.69 -3.47
C LEU A 27 -26.77 -18.27 -3.71
N CYS A 28 -26.98 -17.92 -4.97
CA CYS A 28 -27.57 -16.61 -5.29
C CYS A 28 -29.02 -16.54 -4.77
N PRO A 29 -29.39 -15.50 -3.99
CA PRO A 29 -30.74 -15.37 -3.44
C PRO A 29 -31.83 -15.14 -4.50
N SER A 30 -31.45 -14.71 -5.71
CA SER A 30 -32.40 -14.41 -6.79
C SER A 30 -32.60 -15.55 -7.78
N CYS A 31 -31.59 -16.39 -8.02
CA CYS A 31 -31.67 -17.42 -9.07
C CYS A 31 -31.08 -18.79 -8.68
N GLY A 32 -30.52 -18.94 -7.47
CA GLY A 32 -29.87 -20.17 -7.03
C GLY A 32 -28.59 -20.55 -7.79
N GLY A 33 -28.13 -19.72 -8.73
CA GLY A 33 -26.97 -19.99 -9.56
C GLY A 33 -25.62 -19.83 -8.84
N PRO A 34 -24.52 -20.26 -9.48
CA PRO A 34 -23.18 -20.20 -8.91
C PRO A 34 -22.70 -18.75 -8.74
N VAL A 35 -22.06 -18.47 -7.61
CA VAL A 35 -21.55 -17.16 -7.24
C VAL A 35 -20.01 -17.16 -7.18
N LYS A 36 -19.41 -16.00 -7.45
CA LYS A 36 -17.99 -15.76 -7.27
C LYS A 36 -17.78 -14.67 -6.24
N ARG A 37 -16.83 -14.86 -5.33
CA ARG A 37 -16.46 -13.85 -4.34
C ARG A 37 -15.74 -12.69 -5.03
N LEU A 38 -16.19 -11.48 -4.78
CA LEU A 38 -15.55 -10.25 -5.24
C LEU A 38 -14.50 -9.84 -4.21
N ILE A 39 -13.23 -9.98 -4.57
CA ILE A 39 -12.11 -9.45 -3.80
C ILE A 39 -11.90 -8.01 -4.26
N LYS A 40 -12.45 -7.05 -3.51
CA LYS A 40 -12.13 -5.64 -3.72
C LYS A 40 -10.66 -5.44 -3.37
N GLN A 41 -9.85 -5.10 -4.37
CA GLN A 41 -8.46 -4.74 -4.11
C GLN A 41 -8.45 -3.49 -3.22
N ALA A 42 -7.78 -3.56 -2.08
CA ALA A 42 -7.52 -2.37 -1.30
C ALA A 42 -6.72 -1.38 -2.15
N ALA A 43 -6.93 -0.07 -1.94
CA ALA A 43 -6.08 0.93 -2.57
C ALA A 43 -4.60 0.60 -2.28
N PRO A 44 -3.69 0.75 -3.25
CA PRO A 44 -2.29 0.44 -3.03
C PRO A 44 -1.79 1.29 -1.86
N MET A 45 -1.47 0.62 -0.76
CA MET A 45 -0.93 1.29 0.43
C MET A 45 0.48 1.76 0.08
N LEU A 46 0.63 3.07 -0.15
CA LEU A 46 1.92 3.67 -0.45
C LEU A 46 2.82 3.53 0.78
N ARG A 47 3.68 2.50 0.81
CA ARG A 47 4.74 2.37 1.81
C ARG A 47 5.85 3.34 1.46
N GLY A 48 5.73 4.58 1.92
CA GLY A 48 6.76 5.59 1.71
C GLY A 48 6.36 6.94 2.30
N MET A 49 7.37 7.67 2.77
CA MET A 49 7.24 9.05 3.24
C MET A 49 6.51 9.88 2.17
N ALA A 50 5.41 10.53 2.56
CA ALA A 50 4.64 11.39 1.68
C ALA A 50 5.45 12.64 1.34
N ALA A 51 6.30 12.54 0.31
CA ALA A 51 6.76 13.74 -0.39
C ALA A 51 5.55 14.31 -1.16
N PRO A 52 5.40 15.64 -1.27
CA PRO A 52 4.44 16.25 -2.18
C PRO A 52 4.91 16.01 -3.61
N VAL A 53 4.71 14.80 -4.10
CA VAL A 53 4.99 14.43 -5.49
C VAL A 53 3.78 14.89 -6.27
N SER A 54 3.90 16.02 -6.96
CA SER A 54 3.06 16.30 -8.13
C SER A 54 3.01 15.03 -8.98
N LYS A 55 1.83 14.59 -9.41
CA LYS A 55 1.59 13.31 -10.12
C LYS A 55 2.41 13.08 -11.41
N TYR A 56 3.35 13.97 -11.73
CA TYR A 56 4.16 14.03 -12.93
C TYR A 56 5.68 13.99 -12.69
N ALA A 57 6.17 13.86 -11.45
CA ALA A 57 7.61 13.83 -11.23
C ALA A 57 8.22 12.53 -11.79
N THR A 58 9.18 12.68 -12.69
CA THR A 58 9.96 11.55 -13.21
C THR A 58 10.88 10.99 -12.12
N LYS A 59 11.26 9.72 -12.27
CA LYS A 59 12.15 9.04 -11.32
C LYS A 59 13.51 9.76 -11.19
N GLU A 60 13.96 10.40 -12.25
CA GLU A 60 15.22 11.14 -12.33
C GLU A 60 15.16 12.43 -11.50
N GLU A 61 14.09 13.21 -11.63
CA GLU A 61 13.86 14.42 -10.83
C GLU A 61 13.75 14.12 -9.33
N LEU A 62 13.13 13.00 -8.98
CA LEU A 62 13.08 12.54 -7.59
C LEU A 62 14.49 12.24 -7.08
N ARG A 63 15.29 11.45 -7.81
CA ARG A 63 16.67 11.14 -7.42
C ARG A 63 17.53 12.40 -7.26
N ALA A 64 17.39 13.37 -8.15
CA ALA A 64 18.09 14.64 -8.07
C ALA A 64 17.75 15.42 -6.78
N LYS A 65 16.46 15.50 -6.42
CA LYS A 65 16.02 16.12 -5.15
C LYS A 65 16.56 15.38 -3.93
N TRP A 66 16.50 14.05 -3.94
CA TRP A 66 17.06 13.23 -2.87
C TRP A 66 18.58 13.42 -2.74
N ALA A 67 19.31 13.54 -3.84
CA ALA A 67 20.75 13.81 -3.81
C ALA A 67 21.09 15.16 -3.17
N GLU A 68 20.24 16.18 -3.35
CA GLU A 68 20.42 17.50 -2.74
C GLU A 68 20.02 17.55 -1.25
N GLU A 69 18.95 16.86 -0.87
CA GLU A 69 18.39 16.95 0.49
C GLU A 69 19.04 15.99 1.50
N THR A 70 19.51 14.82 1.05
CA THR A 70 20.23 13.83 1.88
C THR A 70 21.41 14.41 2.67
N PRO A 71 22.33 15.19 2.08
CA PRO A 71 23.46 15.76 2.83
C PRO A 71 23.02 16.80 3.86
N LYS A 72 21.98 17.60 3.55
CA LYS A 72 21.42 18.60 4.48
C LYS A 72 20.78 17.92 5.69
N LEU A 73 20.04 16.82 5.46
CA LEU A 73 19.41 16.04 6.51
C LEU A 73 20.45 15.31 7.38
N ARG A 74 21.46 14.70 6.76
CA ARG A 74 22.56 14.03 7.47
C ARG A 74 23.31 14.99 8.38
N LYS A 75 23.63 16.20 7.92
CA LYS A 75 24.30 17.23 8.73
C LYS A 75 23.46 17.64 9.94
N LYS A 76 22.15 17.85 9.76
CA LYS A 76 21.22 18.17 10.86
C LYS A 76 21.07 17.03 11.88
N LEU A 77 21.09 15.79 11.41
CA LEU A 77 21.00 14.62 12.29
C LEU A 77 22.31 14.41 13.05
N ALA A 78 23.46 14.58 12.40
CA ALA A 78 24.77 14.47 13.03
C ALA A 78 24.97 15.51 14.13
N ASP A 79 24.53 16.75 13.90
CA ASP A 79 24.54 17.85 14.88
C ASP A 79 23.70 17.53 16.13
N LYS A 80 22.53 16.89 15.97
CA LYS A 80 21.60 16.61 17.07
C LYS A 80 21.86 15.31 17.82
N LEU A 81 22.30 14.27 17.12
CA LEU A 81 22.37 12.90 17.65
C LEU A 81 23.79 12.33 17.70
N GLY A 82 24.78 13.04 17.15
CA GLY A 82 26.14 12.55 16.96
C GLY A 82 26.25 11.62 15.75
N GLU A 83 27.42 11.61 15.10
CA GLU A 83 27.65 10.85 13.87
C GLU A 83 27.45 9.34 14.05
N GLU A 84 27.84 8.80 15.21
CA GLU A 84 27.77 7.37 15.49
C GLU A 84 26.33 6.83 15.53
N ARG A 85 25.40 7.56 16.18
CA ARG A 85 23.98 7.15 16.26
C ARG A 85 23.27 7.27 14.92
N VAL A 86 23.65 8.25 14.12
CA VAL A 86 23.09 8.44 12.76
C VAL A 86 23.54 7.30 11.85
N LEU A 87 24.82 6.91 11.91
CA LEU A 87 25.34 5.79 11.13
C LEU A 87 24.73 4.44 11.53
N LYS A 88 24.42 4.24 12.80
CA LYS A 88 23.80 2.99 13.30
C LYS A 88 22.32 2.86 12.93
N ASN A 89 21.56 3.96 12.97
CA ASN A 89 20.10 3.93 12.79
C ASN A 89 19.63 4.33 11.38
N ALA A 90 20.47 4.98 10.58
CA ALA A 90 20.14 5.43 9.23
C ALA A 90 21.31 5.17 8.25
N PRO A 91 21.66 3.90 7.98
CA PRO A 91 22.77 3.55 7.10
C PRO A 91 22.54 4.01 5.65
N THR A 92 21.28 4.18 5.24
CA THR A 92 20.89 4.63 3.89
C THR A 92 21.22 6.10 3.59
N LEU A 93 21.59 6.90 4.60
CA LEU A 93 22.09 8.27 4.41
C LEU A 93 23.60 8.31 4.09
N ARG A 94 24.24 7.14 4.01
CA ARG A 94 25.67 6.97 3.71
C ARG A 94 25.92 6.83 2.22
N ASP A 95 25.01 6.16 1.53
CA ASP A 95 25.09 5.89 0.09
C ASP A 95 24.33 6.98 -0.67
N THR A 96 25.06 7.82 -1.38
CA THR A 96 24.49 8.65 -2.45
C THR A 96 24.03 7.71 -3.57
N PHE A 97 22.72 7.63 -3.80
CA PHE A 97 22.13 6.92 -4.94
C PHE A 97 22.38 7.61 -6.27
#